data_AF-A0A085LYQ7-F1
#
_entry.id   AF-A0A085LYQ7-F1
#
_cell.length_a   1.000
_cell.length_b   1.000
_cell.length_c   1.000
_cell.angle_alpha   90.00
_cell.angle_beta   90.00
_cell.angle_gamma   90.00
#
_symmetry.space_group_name_H-M   'P 1'
#
loop_
_entity.id
_entity.type
_entity.pdbx_description
1 polymer ?
#
loop_
_entity_poly.entity_id
_entity_poly.type
_entity_poly.pdbx_seq_one_letter_code
_entity_poly.pdbx_strand_id
1 'polypeptide(L)'
;MATVSCGQLQCVGVGSVKLQLPEGGPAAVEVVIADKKPLDFDFIIGMNGIPPLGGVMVNAQGQVQFGTEGAIVVARADAGINVEEKDFVAAYDPTTSTWTTAGK
;
A
#
# COMPACT_ATOMS: atom_id res chain seq x y z
N MET A 1 27.92 -5.30 -3.54
CA MET A 1 26.73 -4.95 -2.74
C MET A 1 26.69 -5.86 -1.52
N ALA A 2 26.49 -5.32 -0.32
CA ALA A 2 26.36 -6.14 0.89
C ALA A 2 24.95 -6.73 0.95
N THR A 3 24.84 -8.06 1.12
CA THR A 3 23.54 -8.70 1.30
C THR A 3 23.17 -8.78 2.77
N VAL A 4 21.87 -8.88 3.04
CA VAL A 4 21.33 -9.19 4.38
C VAL A 4 21.84 -10.55 4.89
N SER A 5 22.27 -11.43 4.00
CA SER A 5 22.90 -12.72 4.31
C SER A 5 24.41 -12.66 4.57
N CYS A 6 25.02 -11.47 4.67
CA CYS A 6 26.46 -11.28 4.88
C CYS A 6 27.35 -11.86 3.76
N GLY A 7 26.76 -12.16 2.60
CA GLY A 7 27.46 -12.53 1.38
C GLY A 7 27.82 -11.30 0.54
N GLN A 8 28.70 -11.48 -0.45
CA GLN A 8 28.97 -10.48 -1.47
C GLN A 8 28.18 -10.81 -2.74
N LEU A 9 27.32 -9.88 -3.17
CA LEU A 9 26.79 -9.87 -4.54
C LEU A 9 27.61 -8.91 -5.38
N GLN A 10 28.11 -9.40 -6.52
CA GLN A 10 28.80 -8.56 -7.49
C GLN A 10 27.77 -7.88 -8.39
N CYS A 11 27.88 -6.57 -8.49
CA CYS A 11 27.13 -5.79 -9.47
C CYS A 11 27.80 -5.99 -10.83
N VAL A 12 27.07 -6.55 -11.79
CA VAL A 12 27.54 -6.74 -13.18
C VAL A 12 26.92 -5.75 -14.15
N GLY A 13 25.90 -5.00 -13.72
CA GLY A 13 25.30 -3.94 -14.52
C GLY A 13 24.26 -3.14 -13.74
N VAL A 14 23.85 -2.02 -14.35
CA VAL A 14 22.71 -1.21 -13.91
C VAL A 14 21.81 -0.93 -15.10
N GLY A 15 20.53 -0.65 -14.84
CA GLY A 15 19.61 -0.28 -15.90
C GLY A 15 18.25 0.15 -15.35
N SER A 16 17.30 0.38 -16.26
CA SER A 16 15.91 0.70 -15.91
C SER A 16 14.99 -0.39 -16.44
N VAL A 17 14.07 -0.87 -15.61
CA VAL A 17 13.00 -1.80 -16.00
C VAL A 17 11.64 -1.19 -15.73
N LYS A 18 10.62 -1.63 -16.47
CA LYS A 18 9.23 -1.28 -16.18
C LYS A 18 8.55 -2.45 -15.47
N LEU A 19 8.08 -2.19 -14.26
CA LEU A 19 7.28 -3.13 -13.48
C LEU A 19 5.80 -2.82 -13.71
N GLN A 20 5.02 -3.84 -14.05
CA GLN A 20 3.58 -3.73 -14.24
C GLN A 20 2.89 -4.29 -13.00
N LEU A 21 2.11 -3.45 -12.31
CA LEU A 21 1.24 -3.91 -11.24
C LEU A 21 -0.02 -4.56 -11.83
N PRO A 22 -0.62 -5.57 -11.16
CA PRO A 22 -1.90 -6.15 -11.58
C PRO A 22 -2.99 -5.09 -11.68
N GLU A 23 -3.01 -4.17 -10.72
CA GLU A 23 -3.90 -3.03 -10.62
C GLU A 23 -3.02 -1.76 -10.71
N GLY A 24 -3.02 -1.07 -11.85
CA GLY A 24 -2.29 0.19 -12.02
C GLY A 24 -1.47 0.33 -13.31
N GLY A 25 -0.74 1.44 -13.41
CA GLY A 25 0.14 1.71 -14.54
C GLY A 25 1.54 1.09 -14.38
N PRO A 26 2.31 0.97 -15.47
CA PRO A 26 3.71 0.56 -15.39
C PRO A 26 4.55 1.60 -14.63
N ALA A 27 5.40 1.13 -13.72
CA ALA A 27 6.36 1.96 -12.98
C ALA A 27 7.80 1.67 -13.45
N ALA A 28 8.56 2.72 -13.74
CA ALA A 28 9.98 2.58 -14.05
C ALA A 28 10.80 2.54 -12.75
N VAL A 29 11.70 1.56 -12.64
CA VAL A 29 12.64 1.44 -11.51
C VAL A 29 14.04 1.20 -12.01
N GLU A 30 15.01 1.84 -11.35
CA GLU A 30 16.43 1.55 -11.53
C GLU A 30 16.76 0.20 -10.88
N VAL A 31 17.53 -0.63 -11.58
CA VAL A 31 17.91 -1.96 -11.17
C VAL A 31 19.42 -2.12 -11.17
N VAL A 32 19.89 -2.98 -10.27
CA VAL A 32 21.25 -3.49 -10.28
C VAL A 32 21.18 -4.96 -10.68
N ILE A 33 21.95 -5.33 -11.69
CA ILE A 33 22.07 -6.70 -12.16
C ILE A 33 23.19 -7.37 -11.37
N ALA A 34 22.88 -8.51 -10.77
CA ALA A 34 23.85 -9.33 -10.05
C ALA A 34 24.30 -10.52 -10.90
N ASP A 35 25.51 -11.02 -10.65
CA ASP A 35 26.06 -12.23 -11.28
C ASP A 35 25.35 -13.51 -10.84
N LYS A 36 24.60 -13.45 -9.72
CA LYS A 36 23.88 -14.57 -9.10
C LYS A 36 22.55 -14.11 -8.54
N LYS A 37 21.63 -15.06 -8.31
CA LYS A 37 20.34 -14.79 -7.69
C LYS A 37 20.51 -14.31 -6.23
N PRO A 38 20.06 -13.10 -5.90
CA PRO A 38 20.04 -12.67 -4.51
C PRO A 38 19.00 -13.46 -3.72
N LEU A 39 19.39 -14.11 -2.61
CA LEU A 39 18.48 -14.89 -1.76
C LEU A 39 17.67 -15.95 -2.54
N ASP A 40 18.23 -16.48 -3.63
CA ASP A 40 17.58 -17.40 -4.57
C ASP A 40 16.35 -16.84 -5.33
N PHE A 41 16.14 -15.52 -5.30
CA PHE A 41 15.11 -14.84 -6.10
C PHE A 41 15.69 -14.32 -7.42
N ASP A 42 14.86 -14.32 -8.47
CA ASP A 42 15.22 -13.71 -9.77
C ASP A 42 15.18 -12.18 -9.71
N PHE A 43 14.37 -11.61 -8.81
CA PHE A 43 14.17 -10.18 -8.69
C PHE A 43 13.89 -9.81 -7.24
N ILE A 44 14.55 -8.76 -6.76
CA ILE A 44 14.31 -8.17 -5.44
C ILE A 44 14.10 -6.67 -5.62
N ILE A 45 13.02 -6.16 -5.03
CA ILE A 45 12.73 -4.72 -4.98
C ILE A 45 13.37 -4.17 -3.71
N GLY A 46 14.42 -3.36 -3.87
CA GLY A 46 14.97 -2.57 -2.78
C GLY A 46 14.09 -1.39 -2.41
N MET A 47 14.39 -0.72 -1.30
CA MET A 47 13.59 0.42 -0.80
C MET A 47 13.36 1.53 -1.82
N ASN A 48 14.35 1.82 -2.68
CA ASN A 48 14.22 2.85 -3.72
C ASN A 48 13.22 2.47 -4.83
N GLY A 49 12.94 1.18 -5.02
CA GLY A 49 11.95 0.71 -6.00
C GLY A 49 10.52 0.75 -5.47
N ILE A 50 10.31 1.01 -4.18
CA ILE A 50 8.98 1.01 -3.55
C ILE A 50 8.16 2.28 -3.88
N PRO A 51 8.70 3.52 -3.75
CA PRO A 51 7.92 4.72 -4.01
C PRO A 51 7.32 4.80 -5.43
N PRO A 52 8.05 4.46 -6.52
CA PRO A 52 7.48 4.44 -7.87
C PRO A 52 6.33 3.46 -8.06
N LEU A 53 6.24 2.44 -7.20
CA LEU A 53 5.15 1.46 -7.18
C LEU A 53 3.94 1.92 -6.35
N GLY A 54 3.92 3.15 -5.85
CA GLY A 54 2.83 3.65 -5.02
C GLY A 54 2.90 3.22 -3.55
N GLY A 55 4.05 2.72 -3.09
CA GLY A 55 4.23 2.24 -1.73
C GLY A 55 3.90 0.76 -1.54
N VAL A 56 3.91 0.32 -0.28
CA VAL A 56 3.56 -1.04 0.15
C VAL A 56 2.48 -0.94 1.22
N MET A 57 1.43 -1.73 1.07
CA MET A 57 0.41 -1.94 2.08
C MET A 57 0.48 -3.38 2.60
N VAL A 58 0.25 -3.54 3.91
CA VAL A 58 0.09 -4.85 4.56
C VAL A 58 -1.26 -4.88 5.24
N ASN A 59 -2.12 -5.83 4.86
CA ASN A 59 -3.45 -5.94 5.47
C ASN A 59 -3.40 -6.69 6.82
N ALA A 60 -4.54 -6.75 7.51
CA ALA A 60 -4.66 -7.41 8.81
C ALA A 60 -4.32 -8.92 8.76
N GLN A 61 -4.41 -9.55 7.60
CA GLN A 61 -4.04 -10.95 7.36
C GLN A 61 -2.56 -11.12 7.00
N GLY A 62 -1.77 -10.04 6.97
CA GLY A 62 -0.36 -10.05 6.62
C GLY A 62 -0.08 -10.13 5.11
N GLN A 63 -1.10 -9.95 4.26
CA GLN A 63 -0.90 -9.93 2.81
C GLN A 63 -0.31 -8.59 2.38
N VAL A 64 0.69 -8.64 1.51
CA VAL A 64 1.45 -7.49 1.05
C VAL A 64 1.04 -7.15 -0.38
N GLN A 65 0.73 -5.88 -0.64
CA GLN A 65 0.43 -5.39 -1.98
C GLN A 65 1.19 -4.08 -2.27
N PHE A 66 1.60 -3.92 -3.53
CA PHE A 66 2.13 -2.66 -4.05
C PHE A 66 0.98 -1.83 -4.64
N GLY A 67 1.15 -0.52 -4.62
CA GLY A 67 0.16 0.44 -5.10
C GLY A 67 -0.54 1.17 -3.96
N THR A 68 -1.09 2.34 -4.29
CA THR A 68 -2.10 3.00 -3.46
C THR A 68 -3.34 2.12 -3.42
N GLU A 69 -3.98 2.03 -2.24
CA GLU A 69 -5.33 1.50 -2.09
C GLU A 69 -6.17 2.05 -3.25
N GLY A 70 -6.69 1.15 -4.11
CA GLY A 70 -7.68 1.53 -5.10
C GLY A 70 -8.70 2.36 -4.35
N ALA A 71 -8.86 3.63 -4.76
CA ALA A 71 -9.47 4.72 -3.98
C ALA A 71 -10.25 4.20 -2.79
N ILE A 72 -9.81 4.45 -1.55
CA ILE A 72 -10.65 4.19 -0.38
C ILE A 72 -11.99 4.85 -0.72
N VAL A 73 -12.98 4.04 -1.08
CA VAL A 73 -14.34 4.49 -1.28
C VAL A 73 -14.81 4.66 0.14
N VAL A 74 -14.46 5.80 0.74
CA VAL A 74 -15.12 6.28 1.93
C VAL A 74 -16.53 6.53 1.45
N ALA A 75 -17.41 5.54 1.65
CA ALA A 75 -18.83 5.72 1.49
C ALA A 75 -19.24 6.77 2.54
N ARG A 76 -19.23 8.03 2.13
CA ARG A 76 -19.83 9.12 2.88
C ARG A 76 -21.32 9.05 2.60
N ALA A 77 -22.14 9.10 3.65
CA ALA A 77 -23.55 9.35 3.42
C ALA A 77 -23.68 10.81 2.98
N ASP A 78 -24.30 11.07 1.83
CA ASP A 78 -24.60 12.43 1.37
C ASP A 78 -25.73 13.08 2.19
N ALA A 79 -26.46 12.26 2.96
CA ALA A 79 -27.55 12.68 3.84
C ALA A 79 -27.21 12.40 5.31
N GLY A 80 -27.82 13.17 6.21
CA GLY A 80 -27.77 12.90 7.64
C GLY A 80 -28.45 11.58 7.98
N ILE A 81 -27.84 10.82 8.88
CA ILE A 81 -28.39 9.56 9.40
C ILE A 81 -28.81 9.82 10.84
N ASN A 82 -30.02 9.39 11.22
CA ASN A 82 -30.50 9.43 12.59
C ASN A 82 -30.92 8.02 13.03
N VAL A 83 -30.36 7.55 14.15
CA VAL A 83 -30.67 6.29 14.79
C VAL A 83 -31.20 6.59 16.19
N GLU A 84 -32.50 6.38 16.38
CA GLU A 84 -33.16 6.52 17.67
C GLU A 84 -33.41 5.16 18.28
N GLU A 85 -32.64 4.84 19.32
CA GLU A 85 -32.83 3.64 20.12
C GLU A 85 -33.48 3.98 21.47
N LYS A 86 -33.84 2.94 22.21
CA LYS A 86 -34.47 3.07 23.52
C LYS A 86 -33.62 3.90 24.49
N ASP A 87 -32.31 3.66 24.51
CA ASP A 87 -31.40 4.18 25.53
C ASP A 87 -30.43 5.25 24.98
N PHE A 88 -30.39 5.43 23.67
CA PHE A 88 -29.51 6.43 23.04
C PHE A 88 -30.07 6.96 21.72
N VAL A 89 -29.54 8.10 21.31
CA VAL A 89 -29.69 8.65 19.97
C VAL A 89 -28.30 8.83 19.36
N ALA A 90 -28.13 8.41 18.11
CA ALA A 90 -26.93 8.64 17.33
C ALA A 90 -27.28 9.38 16.03
N ALA A 91 -26.55 10.44 15.73
CA ALA A 91 -26.72 11.22 14.52
C ALA A 91 -25.39 11.36 13.77
N TYR A 92 -25.44 11.19 12.45
CA TYR A 92 -24.33 11.46 11.54
C TYR A 92 -24.56 12.79 10.83
N ASP A 93 -23.62 13.72 10.96
CA ASP A 93 -23.59 14.96 10.17
C ASP A 93 -22.69 14.77 8.94
N PRO A 94 -23.26 14.77 7.72
CA PRO A 94 -22.50 14.60 6.51
C PRO A 94 -21.63 15.82 6.22
N THR A 95 -21.89 17.00 6.77
CA THR A 95 -21.11 18.23 6.53
C THR A 95 -19.74 18.15 7.20
N THR A 96 -19.72 17.71 8.46
CA THR A 96 -18.51 17.60 9.29
C THR A 96 -17.92 16.19 9.27
N SER A 97 -18.61 15.21 8.70
CA SER A 97 -18.24 13.78 8.73
C SER A 97 -18.11 13.23 10.15
N THR A 98 -18.97 13.67 11.08
CA THR A 98 -18.91 13.28 12.49
C THR A 98 -20.16 12.55 12.94
N TRP A 99 -19.96 11.59 13.84
CA TRP A 99 -21.04 11.00 14.64
C TRP A 99 -21.16 11.70 15.98
N THR A 100 -22.38 12.02 16.38
CA THR A 100 -22.73 12.49 17.73
C THR A 100 -23.64 11.49 18.41
N THR A 101 -23.38 11.19 19.67
CA THR A 101 -24.18 10.28 20.48
C THR A 101 -24.64 10.97 21.76
N ALA A 102 -25.89 10.71 22.16
CA ALA A 102 -26.46 11.17 23.42
C ALA A 102 -27.23 10.04 24.09
N GLY A 103 -27.07 9.89 25.40
CA GLY A 103 -27.91 9.00 26.22
C GLY A 103 -29.25 9.67 26.55
N LYS A 104 -30.30 8.85 26.73
CA LYS A 104 -31.60 9.31 27.25
C LYS A 104 -31.68 9.23 28.77
#